data_AF-A0A7T5RDY6-F1
#
_entry.id   AF-A0A7T5RDY6-F1
#
_cell.length_a   1.000
_cell.length_b   1.000
_cell.length_c   1.000
_cell.angle_alpha   90.00
_cell.angle_beta   90.00
_cell.angle_gamma   90.00
#
_symmetry.space_group_name_H-M   'P 1'
#
loop_
_entity.id
_entity.type
_entity.pdbx_description
1 polymer ?
#
loop_
_entity_poly.entity_id
_entity_poly.type
_entity_poly.pdbx_seq_one_letter_code
_entity_poly.pdbx_strand_id
1 'polypeptide(L)'
;MPPIKPFMVGCLALMLVLAAFALGEPERILWGFLIVAFYAAFDLLWTFLKRKIWYFPTSSLISGLILGLIAAPAANAAYAAALAFLAVFGKQALHWNKGRHIFNPAAFSLGILYFFTPSISWWAPSLAGTNTLSLITLLLVGVFIVWKINKWRIVLPFLAVYALGLFSTQLFDGTLIFFMAVMLIEPVTSAFSSRKSAAAYGVLVGAFAVLLSYFTSLDPLIFGLLAGNFAAALLRL
;
A
#
# COMPACT_ATOMS: atom_id res chain seq x y z
N MET A 1 8.33 1.77 24.12
CA MET A 1 8.34 0.89 22.92
C MET A 1 8.66 1.76 21.71
N PRO A 2 9.57 1.35 20.80
CA PRO A 2 9.92 2.19 19.65
C PRO A 2 8.70 2.43 18.75
N PRO A 3 8.58 3.62 18.15
CA PRO A 3 7.49 3.94 17.23
C PRO A 3 7.57 3.03 15.99
N ILE A 4 6.44 2.43 15.59
CA ILE A 4 6.40 1.52 14.44
C ILE A 4 6.70 2.22 13.11
N LYS A 5 6.39 3.52 12.99
CA LYS A 5 6.53 4.25 11.72
C LYS A 5 7.99 4.33 11.24
N PRO A 6 8.98 4.76 12.05
CA PRO A 6 10.39 4.71 11.65
C PRO A 6 10.87 3.31 11.28
N PHE A 7 10.43 2.28 12.01
CA PHE A 7 10.74 0.89 11.68
C PHE A 7 10.20 0.51 10.29
N MET A 8 8.95 0.84 9.98
CA MET A 8 8.37 0.60 8.65
C MET A 8 9.12 1.35 7.54
N VAL A 9 9.51 2.62 7.77
CA VAL A 9 10.32 3.38 6.81
C VAL A 9 11.64 2.66 6.56
N GLY A 10 12.34 2.23 7.61
CA GLY A 10 13.60 1.50 7.48
C GLY A 10 13.45 0.18 6.71
N CYS A 11 12.44 -0.64 7.04
CA CYS A 11 12.19 -1.89 6.35
C CYS A 11 11.85 -1.70 4.87
N LEU A 12 10.97 -0.75 4.54
CA LEU A 12 10.58 -0.50 3.15
C LEU A 12 11.73 0.10 2.33
N ALA A 13 12.53 1.00 2.91
CA ALA A 13 13.71 1.54 2.24
C ALA A 13 14.77 0.45 2.01
N LEU A 14 15.01 -0.41 3.01
CA LEU A 14 15.92 -1.55 2.85
C LEU A 14 15.42 -2.50 1.77
N MET A 15 14.12 -2.82 1.76
CA MET A 15 13.52 -3.68 0.73
C MET A 15 13.68 -3.08 -0.66
N LEU A 16 13.52 -1.76 -0.82
CA LEU A 16 13.69 -1.06 -2.10
C LEU A 16 15.12 -1.24 -2.62
N VAL A 17 16.10 -1.02 -1.75
CA VAL A 17 17.52 -1.16 -2.08
C VAL A 17 17.87 -2.60 -2.43
N LEU A 18 17.51 -3.55 -1.57
CA LEU A 18 17.81 -4.97 -1.78
C LEU A 18 17.13 -5.51 -3.05
N ALA A 19 15.88 -5.14 -3.31
CA ALA A 19 15.16 -5.57 -4.50
C ALA A 19 15.79 -5.01 -5.79
N ALA A 20 16.17 -3.74 -5.79
CA ALA A 20 16.81 -3.11 -6.95
C ALA A 20 18.16 -3.79 -7.27
N PHE A 21 18.98 -4.06 -6.25
CA PHE A 21 20.23 -4.79 -6.45
C PHE A 21 20.01 -6.24 -6.89
N ALA A 22 19.02 -6.94 -6.33
CA ALA A 22 18.71 -8.32 -6.71
C ALA A 22 18.24 -8.45 -8.16
N LEU A 23 17.60 -7.41 -8.71
CA LEU A 23 17.20 -7.34 -10.12
C LEU A 23 18.30 -6.83 -11.06
N GLY A 24 19.41 -6.31 -10.52
CA GLY A 24 20.45 -5.66 -11.32
C GLY A 24 20.04 -4.30 -11.89
N GLU A 25 19.04 -3.64 -11.31
CA GLU A 25 18.45 -2.37 -11.77
C GLU A 25 18.58 -1.28 -10.68
N PRO A 26 19.79 -0.81 -10.36
CA PRO A 26 20.02 0.15 -9.27
C PRO A 26 19.35 1.52 -9.49
N GLU A 27 19.02 1.88 -10.73
CA GLU A 27 18.26 3.08 -11.08
C GLU A 27 16.87 3.11 -10.42
N ARG A 28 16.29 1.95 -10.08
CA ARG A 28 15.02 1.87 -9.33
C ARG A 28 15.12 2.49 -7.94
N ILE A 29 16.32 2.48 -7.35
CA ILE A 29 16.57 3.14 -6.06
C ILE A 29 16.38 4.64 -6.21
N LEU A 30 16.97 5.23 -7.25
CA LEU A 30 16.84 6.66 -7.54
C LEU A 30 15.38 7.05 -7.78
N TRP A 31 14.68 6.31 -8.65
CA TRP A 31 13.27 6.59 -8.93
C TRP A 31 12.36 6.40 -7.71
N GLY A 32 12.60 5.36 -6.91
CA GLY A 32 11.87 5.12 -5.67
C GLY A 32 12.05 6.27 -4.67
N PHE A 33 13.28 6.71 -4.44
CA PHE A 33 13.53 7.86 -3.55
C PHE A 33 13.05 9.19 -4.14
N LEU A 34 13.03 9.35 -5.47
CA LEU A 34 12.46 10.52 -6.11
C LEU A 34 10.93 10.60 -5.87
N ILE A 35 10.21 9.47 -5.98
CA ILE A 35 8.79 9.39 -5.63
C ILE A 35 8.58 9.77 -4.16
N VAL A 36 9.41 9.25 -3.25
CA VAL A 36 9.36 9.60 -1.82
C VAL A 36 9.56 11.10 -1.60
N ALA A 37 10.56 11.70 -2.26
CA ALA A 37 10.87 13.11 -2.16
C ALA A 37 9.71 13.98 -2.66
N PHE A 38 9.14 13.68 -3.83
CA PHE A 38 7.97 14.40 -4.34
C PHE A 38 6.76 14.25 -3.43
N TYR A 39 6.51 13.04 -2.91
CA TYR A 39 5.38 12.82 -2.00
C TYR A 39 5.55 13.69 -0.75
N ALA A 40 6.70 13.61 -0.08
CA ALA A 40 6.98 14.41 1.11
C ALA A 40 6.86 15.91 0.82
N ALA A 41 7.41 16.39 -0.30
CA ALA A 41 7.35 17.79 -0.70
C ALA A 41 5.91 18.27 -0.93
N PHE A 42 5.11 17.54 -1.72
CA PHE A 42 3.71 17.91 -1.98
C PHE A 42 2.86 17.87 -0.71
N ASP A 43 3.08 16.90 0.16
CA ASP A 43 2.34 16.78 1.41
C ASP A 43 2.67 17.92 2.40
N LEU A 44 3.96 18.29 2.48
CA LEU A 44 4.40 19.43 3.28
C LEU A 44 3.87 20.74 2.72
N LEU A 45 3.98 20.94 1.41
CA LEU A 45 3.49 22.14 0.75
C LEU A 45 1.98 22.28 0.95
N TRP A 46 1.21 21.21 0.71
CA TRP A 46 -0.24 21.22 0.91
C TRP A 46 -0.61 21.55 2.36
N THR A 47 0.06 20.90 3.32
CA THR A 47 -0.20 21.12 4.74
C THR A 47 0.18 22.52 5.17
N PHE A 48 1.31 23.04 4.69
CA PHE A 48 1.75 24.40 4.97
C PHE A 48 0.78 25.44 4.38
N LEU A 49 0.32 25.25 3.14
CA LEU A 49 -0.64 26.15 2.51
C LEU A 49 -1.97 26.19 3.28
N LYS A 50 -2.46 25.04 3.77
CA LYS A 50 -3.74 24.92 4.47
C LYS A 50 -3.69 25.30 5.95
N ARG A 51 -2.60 24.94 6.65
CA ARG A 51 -2.51 25.00 8.12
C ARG A 51 -1.35 25.85 8.63
N LYS A 52 -0.43 26.28 7.76
CA LYS A 52 0.76 27.08 8.11
C LYS A 52 1.68 26.40 9.13
N ILE A 53 1.73 25.07 9.11
CA ILE A 53 2.55 24.25 10.02
C ILE A 53 3.56 23.43 9.20
N TRP A 54 4.80 23.41 9.68
CA TRP A 54 5.82 22.47 9.24
C TRP A 54 5.86 21.26 10.17
N TYR A 55 6.05 20.08 9.60
CA TYR A 55 6.16 18.84 10.36
C TYR A 55 7.02 17.84 9.60
N PHE A 56 7.39 16.73 10.23
CA PHE A 56 8.10 15.65 9.55
C PHE A 56 7.11 14.61 8.99
N PRO A 57 7.00 14.42 7.67
CA PRO A 57 5.88 13.70 7.06
C PRO A 57 6.11 12.19 7.00
N THR A 58 6.30 11.52 8.15
CA THR A 58 6.68 10.09 8.21
C THR A 58 5.67 9.17 7.50
N SER A 59 4.37 9.45 7.56
CA SER A 59 3.36 8.64 6.85
C SER A 59 3.46 8.78 5.32
N SER A 60 3.91 9.93 4.85
CA SER A 60 4.16 10.20 3.43
C SER A 60 5.43 9.50 2.96
N LEU A 61 6.46 9.38 3.81
CA LEU A 61 7.63 8.56 3.51
C LEU A 61 7.26 7.09 3.32
N ILE A 62 6.42 6.53 4.21
CA ILE A 62 5.92 5.16 4.09
C ILE A 62 5.13 4.99 2.79
N SER A 63 4.19 5.89 2.50
CA SER A 63 3.36 5.81 1.29
C SER A 63 4.17 5.99 0.01
N GLY A 64 5.16 6.88 0.02
CA GLY A 64 6.10 7.06 -1.09
C GLY A 64 6.98 5.84 -1.33
N LEU A 65 7.44 5.17 -0.26
CA LEU A 65 8.22 3.94 -0.37
C LEU A 65 7.36 2.77 -0.87
N ILE A 66 6.11 2.68 -0.42
CA ILE A 66 5.11 1.76 -0.98
C ILE A 66 4.98 1.99 -2.49
N LEU A 67 4.78 3.23 -2.93
CA LEU A 67 4.75 3.53 -4.37
C LEU A 67 6.06 3.14 -5.07
N GLY A 68 7.22 3.46 -4.49
CA GLY A 68 8.51 3.09 -5.06
C GLY A 68 8.70 1.57 -5.27
N LEU A 69 8.15 0.75 -4.37
CA LEU A 69 8.26 -0.72 -4.41
C LEU A 69 7.28 -1.40 -5.39
N ILE A 70 6.17 -0.74 -5.72
CA ILE A 70 5.07 -1.37 -6.46
C ILE A 70 4.85 -0.74 -7.82
N ALA A 71 5.06 0.57 -7.93
CA ALA A 71 4.80 1.30 -9.16
C ALA A 71 5.63 0.72 -10.30
N ALA A 72 5.08 0.73 -11.51
CA ALA A 72 5.87 0.46 -12.70
C ALA A 72 7.09 1.40 -12.73
N PRO A 73 8.28 0.91 -13.14
CA PRO A 73 9.49 1.73 -13.21
C PRO A 73 9.22 3.06 -13.91
N ALA A 74 9.58 4.16 -13.24
CA ALA A 74 9.30 5.49 -13.75
C ALA A 74 10.15 5.76 -14.99
N ALA A 75 9.50 5.98 -16.13
CA ALA A 75 10.18 6.37 -17.35
C ALA A 75 10.69 7.83 -17.30
N ASN A 76 10.10 8.67 -16.44
CA ASN A 76 10.49 10.07 -16.27
C ASN A 76 10.02 10.66 -14.92
N ALA A 77 10.56 11.83 -14.58
CA ALA A 77 10.22 12.54 -13.34
C ALA A 77 8.76 13.02 -13.28
N ALA A 78 8.11 13.29 -14.42
CA ALA A 78 6.71 13.71 -14.45
C ALA A 78 5.78 12.58 -13.98
N TYR A 79 6.07 11.34 -14.36
CA TYR A 79 5.35 10.16 -13.87
C TYR A 79 5.54 9.98 -12.34
N ALA A 80 6.77 10.12 -11.83
CA ALA A 80 7.05 10.07 -10.39
C ALA A 80 6.30 11.18 -9.63
N ALA A 81 6.28 12.41 -10.17
CA ALA A 81 5.53 13.53 -9.61
C ALA A 81 4.02 13.29 -9.66
N ALA A 82 3.48 12.75 -10.75
CA ALA A 82 2.06 12.43 -10.88
C ALA A 82 1.62 11.39 -9.84
N LEU A 83 2.40 10.31 -9.66
CA LEU A 83 2.15 9.31 -8.62
C LEU A 83 2.10 9.95 -7.22
N ALA A 84 3.11 10.74 -6.88
CA ALA A 84 3.19 11.43 -5.60
C ALA A 84 2.03 12.40 -5.39
N PHE A 85 1.71 13.21 -6.40
CA PHE A 85 0.65 14.21 -6.33
C PHE A 85 -0.72 13.57 -6.14
N LEU A 86 -1.07 12.55 -6.94
CA LEU A 86 -2.36 11.86 -6.82
C LEU A 86 -2.51 11.19 -5.45
N ALA A 87 -1.43 10.64 -4.89
CA ALA A 87 -1.47 10.05 -3.56
C ALA A 87 -1.67 11.11 -2.47
N VAL A 88 -0.97 12.24 -2.54
CA VAL A 88 -1.19 13.38 -1.63
C VAL A 88 -2.60 13.94 -1.77
N PHE A 89 -3.11 14.07 -3.00
CA PHE A 89 -4.47 14.51 -3.26
C PHE A 89 -5.48 13.56 -2.61
N GLY A 90 -5.37 12.25 -2.82
CA GLY A 90 -6.23 11.25 -2.18
C GLY A 90 -6.16 11.33 -0.65
N LYS A 91 -4.97 11.51 -0.07
CA LYS A 91 -4.76 11.70 1.37
C LYS A 91 -5.44 12.97 1.91
N GLN A 92 -5.28 14.10 1.21
CA GLN A 92 -5.61 15.42 1.74
C GLN A 92 -7.01 15.91 1.37
N ALA A 93 -7.55 15.47 0.22
CA ALA A 93 -8.86 15.87 -0.29
C ALA A 93 -9.94 14.83 0.00
N LEU A 94 -9.61 13.53 -0.03
CA LEU A 94 -10.58 12.43 0.12
C LEU A 94 -10.53 11.84 1.53
N HIS A 95 -11.05 12.58 2.50
CA HIS A 95 -11.11 12.17 3.89
C HIS A 95 -12.53 12.19 4.46
N TRP A 96 -12.85 11.22 5.32
CA TRP A 96 -14.12 11.07 6.01
C TRP A 96 -13.96 11.33 7.51
N ASN A 97 -14.85 12.12 8.11
CA ASN A 97 -14.80 12.56 9.50
C ASN A 97 -13.44 13.17 9.92
N LYS A 98 -13.20 13.36 11.22
CA LYS A 98 -11.98 13.95 11.81
C LYS A 98 -10.72 13.08 11.60
N GLY A 99 -10.32 12.84 10.36
CA GLY A 99 -8.95 12.41 10.01
C GLY A 99 -8.77 11.02 9.41
N ARG A 100 -9.83 10.32 8.97
CA ARG A 100 -9.70 9.03 8.27
C ARG A 100 -9.73 9.25 6.76
N HIS A 101 -8.76 8.70 6.01
CA HIS A 101 -8.81 8.75 4.55
C HIS A 101 -9.87 7.79 4.03
N ILE A 102 -10.55 8.17 2.94
CA ILE A 102 -11.52 7.30 2.26
C ILE A 102 -10.76 6.15 1.60
N PHE A 103 -9.71 6.46 0.84
CA PHE A 103 -8.90 5.49 0.11
C PHE A 103 -7.48 5.40 0.67
N ASN A 104 -6.84 4.24 0.50
CA ASN A 104 -5.40 4.11 0.69
C ASN A 104 -4.69 5.04 -0.32
N PRO A 105 -3.90 6.03 0.13
CA PRO A 105 -3.32 7.03 -0.77
C PRO A 105 -2.45 6.46 -1.89
N ALA A 106 -1.65 5.43 -1.58
CA ALA A 106 -0.80 4.78 -2.58
C ALA A 106 -1.66 3.98 -3.58
N ALA A 107 -2.62 3.19 -3.09
CA ALA A 107 -3.53 2.44 -3.96
C ALA A 107 -4.37 3.36 -4.85
N PHE A 108 -4.83 4.50 -4.31
CA PHE A 108 -5.60 5.50 -5.05
C PHE A 108 -4.78 6.06 -6.22
N SER A 109 -3.55 6.46 -5.95
CA SER A 109 -2.65 6.97 -7.00
C SER A 109 -2.39 5.93 -8.10
N LEU A 110 -2.03 4.70 -7.70
CA LEU A 110 -1.80 3.60 -8.63
C LEU A 110 -3.03 3.30 -9.48
N GLY A 111 -4.20 3.18 -8.85
CA GLY A 111 -5.46 2.85 -9.51
C GLY A 111 -5.94 3.93 -10.47
N ILE A 112 -5.81 5.22 -10.13
CA ILE A 112 -6.14 6.31 -11.06
C ILE A 112 -5.19 6.30 -12.25
N LEU A 113 -3.88 6.19 -11.99
CA LEU A 113 -2.89 6.29 -13.05
C LEU A 113 -2.90 5.08 -13.99
N TYR A 114 -3.36 3.93 -13.51
CA TYR A 114 -3.52 2.68 -14.28
C TYR A 114 -4.34 2.87 -15.56
N PHE A 115 -5.34 3.77 -15.54
CA PHE A 115 -6.19 4.03 -16.71
C PHE A 115 -5.51 4.86 -17.80
N PHE A 116 -4.35 5.46 -17.51
CA PHE A 116 -3.63 6.32 -18.45
C PHE A 116 -2.28 5.72 -18.87
N THR A 117 -1.65 4.93 -18.00
CA THR A 117 -0.33 4.32 -18.22
C THR A 117 -0.17 3.09 -17.32
N PRO A 118 0.66 2.10 -17.69
CA PRO A 118 1.03 1.03 -16.78
C PRO A 118 1.59 1.62 -15.49
N SER A 119 0.87 1.44 -14.38
CA SER A 119 1.21 2.06 -13.10
C SER A 119 1.57 1.06 -12.02
N ILE A 120 1.14 -0.19 -12.14
CA ILE A 120 1.30 -1.26 -11.15
C ILE A 120 2.19 -2.35 -11.73
N SER A 121 3.26 -2.74 -11.03
CA SER A 121 4.14 -3.82 -11.46
C SER A 121 4.51 -4.82 -10.36
N TRP A 122 4.35 -4.44 -9.08
CA TRP A 122 4.73 -5.28 -7.94
C TRP A 122 6.18 -5.77 -7.96
N TRP A 123 7.06 -5.04 -8.64
CA TRP A 123 8.38 -5.52 -9.01
C TRP A 123 9.26 -5.93 -7.82
N ALA A 124 9.18 -5.24 -6.68
CA ALA A 124 9.98 -5.59 -5.52
C ALA A 124 9.36 -6.75 -4.73
N PRO A 125 8.06 -6.74 -4.38
CA PRO A 125 7.43 -7.89 -3.72
C PRO A 125 7.46 -9.19 -4.54
N SER A 126 7.35 -9.11 -5.87
CA SER A 126 7.31 -10.30 -6.74
C SER A 126 8.61 -11.11 -6.73
N LEU A 127 9.74 -10.51 -6.31
CA LEU A 127 11.01 -11.22 -6.11
C LEU A 127 10.91 -12.38 -5.11
N ALA A 128 9.99 -12.31 -4.16
CA ALA A 128 9.77 -13.42 -3.23
C ALA A 128 9.28 -14.70 -3.95
N GLY A 129 8.73 -14.60 -5.16
CA GLY A 129 8.36 -15.76 -5.96
C GLY A 129 9.56 -16.51 -6.57
N THR A 130 10.71 -15.84 -6.72
CA THR A 130 11.93 -16.43 -7.32
C THR A 130 13.09 -16.53 -6.34
N ASN A 131 13.05 -15.82 -5.22
CA ASN A 131 14.10 -15.76 -4.23
C ASN A 131 13.56 -16.08 -2.82
N THR A 132 13.93 -17.26 -2.31
CA THR A 132 13.52 -17.75 -0.99
C THR A 132 13.93 -16.82 0.16
N LEU A 133 15.11 -16.17 0.07
CA LEU A 133 15.56 -15.24 1.11
C LEU A 133 14.68 -13.99 1.15
N SER A 134 14.29 -13.49 -0.03
CA SER A 134 13.33 -12.37 -0.15
C SER A 134 11.96 -12.76 0.42
N LEU A 135 11.49 -13.97 0.16
CA LEU A 135 10.24 -14.49 0.72
C LEU A 135 10.28 -14.57 2.26
N ILE A 136 11.32 -15.17 2.83
CA ILE A 136 11.49 -15.29 4.28
C ILE A 136 11.54 -13.89 4.92
N THR A 137 12.31 -12.98 4.32
CA THR A 137 12.45 -11.61 4.81
C THR A 137 11.10 -10.89 4.81
N LEU A 138 10.36 -10.98 3.69
CA LEU A 138 9.06 -10.35 3.55
C LEU A 138 8.02 -10.95 4.51
N LEU A 139 8.03 -12.27 4.70
CA LEU A 139 7.17 -12.95 5.68
C LEU A 139 7.48 -12.50 7.12
N LEU A 140 8.74 -12.50 7.53
CA LEU A 140 9.13 -12.12 8.89
C LEU A 140 8.80 -10.66 9.18
N VAL A 141 9.16 -9.76 8.27
CA VAL A 141 8.85 -8.33 8.38
C VAL A 141 7.33 -8.12 8.37
N GLY A 142 6.61 -8.78 7.46
CA GLY A 142 5.18 -8.64 7.31
C GLY A 142 4.41 -9.10 8.55
N VAL A 143 4.71 -10.30 9.05
CA VAL A 143 4.13 -10.85 10.29
C VAL A 143 4.44 -9.94 11.47
N PHE A 144 5.67 -9.43 11.58
CA PHE A 144 6.05 -8.52 12.64
C PHE A 144 5.25 -7.20 12.59
N ILE A 145 5.08 -6.60 11.40
CA ILE A 145 4.27 -5.39 11.23
C ILE A 145 2.81 -5.66 11.64
N VAL A 146 2.19 -6.73 11.14
CA VAL A 146 0.79 -7.08 11.46
C VAL A 146 0.62 -7.31 12.96
N TRP A 147 1.56 -8.02 13.59
CA TRP A 147 1.58 -8.26 15.03
C TRP A 147 1.70 -6.96 15.82
N LYS A 148 2.63 -6.10 15.44
CA LYS A 148 2.93 -4.86 16.17
C LYS A 148 1.83 -3.81 16.06
N ILE A 149 1.14 -3.73 14.92
CA ILE A 149 -0.05 -2.86 14.74
C ILE A 149 -1.33 -3.55 15.26
N ASN A 150 -1.27 -4.85 15.58
CA ASN A 150 -2.38 -5.66 16.05
C ASN A 150 -3.57 -5.68 15.06
N LYS A 151 -3.28 -5.88 13.78
CA LYS A 151 -4.27 -5.83 12.68
C LYS A 151 -4.70 -7.21 12.16
N TRP A 152 -4.46 -8.27 12.93
CA TRP A 152 -4.90 -9.64 12.63
C TRP A 152 -6.39 -9.75 12.31
N ARG A 153 -7.22 -8.90 12.93
CA ARG A 153 -8.67 -8.86 12.72
C ARG A 153 -9.10 -8.38 11.33
N ILE A 154 -8.19 -7.77 10.56
CA ILE A 154 -8.40 -7.39 9.16
C ILE A 154 -7.75 -8.43 8.24
N VAL A 155 -6.51 -8.80 8.58
CA VAL A 155 -5.67 -9.68 7.77
C VAL A 155 -6.24 -11.09 7.66
N LEU A 156 -6.67 -11.70 8.77
CA LEU A 156 -7.16 -13.08 8.75
C LEU A 156 -8.47 -13.22 7.98
N PRO A 157 -9.49 -12.35 8.14
CA PRO A 157 -10.71 -12.44 7.34
C PRO A 157 -10.46 -12.16 5.85
N PHE A 158 -9.59 -11.21 5.51
CA PHE A 158 -9.15 -11.00 4.13
C PHE A 158 -8.54 -12.27 3.54
N LEU A 159 -7.56 -12.85 4.23
CA LEU A 159 -6.83 -14.03 3.77
C LEU A 159 -7.77 -15.23 3.61
N ALA A 160 -8.69 -15.43 4.55
CA ALA A 160 -9.67 -16.51 4.48
C ALA A 160 -10.57 -16.39 3.24
N VAL A 161 -11.13 -15.20 2.98
CA VAL A 161 -11.99 -14.97 1.80
C VAL A 161 -11.20 -15.09 0.51
N TYR A 162 -10.00 -14.50 0.45
CA TYR A 162 -9.14 -14.55 -0.73
C TYR A 162 -8.72 -15.98 -1.09
N ALA A 163 -8.26 -16.75 -0.10
CA ALA A 163 -7.83 -18.13 -0.27
C ALA A 163 -8.98 -19.06 -0.70
N LEU A 164 -10.13 -18.97 -0.02
CA LEU A 164 -11.31 -19.77 -0.33
C LEU A 164 -11.90 -19.40 -1.69
N GLY A 165 -11.97 -18.09 -1.98
CA GLY A 165 -12.59 -17.58 -3.19
C GLY A 165 -11.83 -17.93 -4.45
N LEU A 166 -10.49 -17.92 -4.41
CA LEU A 166 -9.65 -18.28 -5.56
C LEU A 166 -9.37 -19.79 -5.66
N PHE A 167 -9.81 -20.59 -4.68
CA PHE A 167 -9.40 -21.99 -4.53
C PHE A 167 -7.88 -22.19 -4.63
N SER A 168 -7.11 -21.18 -4.20
CA SER A 168 -5.67 -21.12 -4.40
C SER A 168 -4.92 -21.51 -3.13
N THR A 169 -3.93 -22.38 -3.29
CA THR A 169 -2.97 -22.73 -2.24
C THR A 169 -1.75 -21.81 -2.24
N GLN A 170 -1.64 -20.87 -3.19
CA GLN A 170 -0.51 -19.95 -3.32
C GLN A 170 -0.61 -18.78 -2.32
N LEU A 171 -0.62 -19.10 -1.02
CA LEU A 171 -0.63 -18.12 0.07
C LEU A 171 0.74 -17.51 0.34
N PHE A 172 1.79 -18.09 -0.23
CA PHE A 172 3.18 -17.65 -0.10
C PHE A 172 3.64 -16.80 -1.30
N ASP A 173 2.72 -16.03 -1.86
CA ASP A 173 3.04 -15.06 -2.91
C ASP A 173 3.50 -13.73 -2.30
N GLY A 174 4.62 -13.19 -2.80
CA GLY A 174 5.21 -11.97 -2.27
C GLY A 174 4.30 -10.75 -2.39
N THR A 175 3.59 -10.65 -3.49
CA THR A 175 2.64 -9.55 -3.73
C THR A 175 1.49 -9.60 -2.72
N LEU A 176 0.92 -10.79 -2.48
CA LEU A 176 -0.10 -11.00 -1.45
C LEU A 176 0.40 -10.67 -0.05
N ILE A 177 1.59 -11.15 0.33
CA ILE A 177 2.19 -10.92 1.66
C ILE A 177 2.45 -9.43 1.88
N PHE A 178 3.04 -8.75 0.90
CA PHE A 178 3.28 -7.31 0.99
C PHE A 178 1.97 -6.54 1.10
N PHE A 179 0.98 -6.88 0.26
CA PHE A 179 -0.33 -6.25 0.29
C PHE A 179 -1.00 -6.36 1.67
N MET A 180 -1.10 -7.57 2.23
CA MET A 180 -1.77 -7.80 3.52
C MET A 180 -1.03 -7.17 4.69
N ALA A 181 0.30 -7.11 4.64
CA ALA A 181 1.12 -6.60 5.74
C ALA A 181 1.36 -5.09 5.72
N VAL A 182 1.24 -4.44 4.55
CA VAL A 182 1.61 -3.02 4.39
C VAL A 182 0.44 -2.17 3.90
N MET A 183 -0.27 -2.61 2.85
CA MET A 183 -1.31 -1.77 2.21
C MET A 183 -2.69 -1.95 2.82
N LEU A 184 -3.10 -3.19 3.08
CA LEU A 184 -4.42 -3.52 3.63
C LEU A 184 -4.64 -2.93 5.02
N ILE A 185 -3.58 -2.93 5.84
CA ILE A 185 -3.62 -2.52 7.25
C ILE A 185 -3.12 -1.09 7.47
N GLU A 186 -3.09 -0.27 6.42
CA GLU A 186 -2.67 1.13 6.51
C GLU A 186 -3.43 1.83 7.65
N PRO A 187 -2.73 2.39 8.66
CA PRO A 187 -3.36 2.73 9.94
C PRO A 187 -4.48 3.76 9.87
N VAL A 188 -4.45 4.67 8.90
CA VAL A 188 -5.43 5.76 8.81
C VAL A 188 -6.72 5.29 8.14
N THR A 189 -6.63 4.60 6.99
CA THR A 189 -7.79 4.04 6.28
C THR A 189 -8.44 2.88 7.01
N SER A 190 -7.66 2.11 7.78
CA SER A 190 -8.13 0.95 8.53
C SER A 190 -8.40 1.24 10.03
N ALA A 191 -8.62 2.51 10.38
CA ALA A 191 -8.91 2.95 11.75
C ALA A 191 -10.35 2.59 12.17
N PHE A 192 -10.62 1.31 12.41
CA PHE A 192 -11.91 0.81 12.89
C PHE A 192 -11.96 0.71 14.42
N SER A 193 -13.04 1.19 15.03
CA SER A 193 -13.27 1.10 16.47
C SER A 193 -13.75 -0.29 16.91
N SER A 194 -14.54 -0.95 16.07
CA SER A 194 -15.14 -2.26 16.36
C SER A 194 -14.35 -3.41 15.74
N ARG A 195 -14.23 -4.51 16.50
CA ARG A 195 -13.69 -5.78 16.01
C ARG A 195 -14.49 -6.32 14.82
N LYS A 196 -15.81 -6.10 14.81
CA LYS A 196 -16.71 -6.54 13.73
C LYS A 196 -16.46 -5.73 12.46
N SER A 197 -16.33 -4.40 12.58
CA SER A 197 -16.02 -3.53 11.44
C SER A 197 -14.68 -3.87 10.80
N ALA A 198 -13.65 -4.14 11.62
CA ALA A 198 -12.33 -4.55 11.13
C ALA A 198 -12.40 -5.86 10.33
N ALA A 199 -13.15 -6.86 10.83
CA ALA A 199 -13.33 -8.13 10.15
C ALA A 199 -14.16 -7.97 8.86
N ALA A 200 -15.26 -7.21 8.92
CA ALA A 200 -16.10 -6.92 7.77
C ALA A 200 -15.31 -6.23 6.66
N TYR A 201 -14.44 -5.28 7.00
CA TYR A 201 -13.56 -4.63 6.04
C TYR A 201 -12.60 -5.62 5.36
N GLY A 202 -11.96 -6.51 6.13
CA GLY A 202 -11.11 -7.58 5.57
C GLY A 202 -11.88 -8.48 4.60
N VAL A 203 -13.09 -8.90 4.99
CA VAL A 203 -13.99 -9.69 4.13
C VAL A 203 -14.35 -8.95 2.84
N LEU A 204 -14.73 -7.67 2.93
CA LEU A 204 -15.12 -6.86 1.77
C LEU A 204 -13.96 -6.72 0.78
N VAL A 205 -12.76 -6.37 1.25
CA VAL A 205 -11.57 -6.25 0.39
C VAL A 205 -11.25 -7.60 -0.26
N GLY A 206 -11.32 -8.70 0.49
CA GLY A 206 -11.08 -10.05 -0.03
C GLY A 206 -12.10 -10.44 -1.09
N ALA A 207 -13.39 -10.20 -0.84
CA ALA A 207 -14.46 -10.50 -1.77
C ALA A 207 -14.33 -9.69 -3.07
N PHE A 208 -14.07 -8.39 -2.99
CA PHE A 208 -13.85 -7.58 -4.19
C PHE A 208 -12.61 -8.02 -4.96
N ALA A 209 -11.51 -8.34 -4.29
CA ALA A 209 -10.32 -8.85 -4.95
C ALA A 209 -10.60 -10.16 -5.70
N VAL A 210 -11.29 -11.11 -5.06
CA VAL A 210 -11.71 -12.38 -5.70
C VAL A 210 -12.61 -12.13 -6.91
N LEU A 211 -13.64 -11.28 -6.77
CA LEU A 211 -14.54 -10.95 -7.86
C LEU A 211 -13.78 -10.33 -9.04
N LEU A 212 -12.90 -9.36 -8.77
CA LEU A 212 -12.12 -8.71 -9.82
C LEU A 212 -11.18 -9.69 -10.55
N SER A 213 -10.61 -10.66 -9.83
CA SER A 213 -9.77 -11.73 -10.42
C SER A 213 -10.51 -12.58 -11.45
N TYR A 214 -11.82 -12.76 -11.29
CA TYR A 214 -12.62 -13.58 -12.21
C TYR A 214 -13.24 -12.79 -13.36
N PHE A 215 -13.57 -11.52 -13.14
CA PHE A 215 -14.41 -10.76 -14.08
C PHE A 215 -13.66 -9.63 -14.82
N THR A 216 -12.43 -9.30 -14.44
CA THR A 216 -11.70 -8.16 -15.01
C THR A 216 -10.22 -8.47 -15.20
N SER A 217 -9.54 -7.66 -16.01
CA SER A 217 -8.07 -7.64 -16.14
C SER A 217 -7.40 -6.62 -15.22
N LEU A 218 -8.18 -5.97 -14.34
CA LEU A 218 -7.65 -5.00 -13.39
C LEU A 218 -6.82 -5.72 -12.33
N ASP A 219 -5.87 -5.01 -11.72
CA ASP A 219 -5.13 -5.55 -10.59
C ASP A 219 -6.07 -5.84 -9.41
N PRO A 220 -6.31 -7.13 -9.06
CA PRO A 220 -7.37 -7.48 -8.13
C PRO A 220 -7.10 -6.99 -6.71
N LEU A 221 -5.83 -6.87 -6.29
CA LEU A 221 -5.48 -6.43 -4.95
C LEU A 221 -5.63 -4.92 -4.80
N ILE A 222 -5.12 -4.12 -5.75
CA ILE A 222 -5.25 -2.66 -5.72
C ILE A 222 -6.72 -2.26 -5.87
N PHE A 223 -7.42 -2.76 -6.88
CA PHE A 223 -8.81 -2.37 -7.12
C PHE A 223 -9.77 -2.99 -6.10
N GLY A 224 -9.47 -4.18 -5.58
CA GLY A 224 -10.20 -4.77 -4.46
C GLY A 224 -10.07 -3.95 -3.17
N LEU A 225 -8.87 -3.43 -2.89
CA LEU A 225 -8.64 -2.50 -1.78
C LEU A 225 -9.41 -1.20 -1.95
N LEU A 226 -9.40 -0.60 -3.15
CA LEU A 226 -10.15 0.63 -3.42
C LEU A 226 -11.67 0.43 -3.29
N ALA A 227 -12.20 -0.67 -3.83
CA ALA A 227 -13.61 -1.02 -3.69
C ALA A 227 -13.98 -1.26 -2.22
N GLY A 228 -13.16 -2.01 -1.47
CA GLY A 228 -13.37 -2.24 -0.04
C GLY A 228 -13.25 -0.97 0.81
N ASN A 229 -12.32 -0.07 0.48
CA ASN A 229 -12.20 1.26 1.08
C ASN A 229 -13.48 2.08 0.88
N PHE A 230 -13.97 2.13 -0.35
CA PHE A 230 -15.21 2.84 -0.69
C PHE A 230 -16.43 2.25 0.02
N ALA A 231 -16.59 0.93 -0.02
CA ALA A 231 -17.67 0.23 0.67
C ALA A 231 -17.63 0.48 2.19
N ALA A 232 -16.44 0.44 2.80
CA ALA A 232 -16.30 0.74 4.23
C ALA A 232 -16.68 2.19 4.57
N ALA A 233 -16.36 3.15 3.69
CA ALA A 233 -16.77 4.54 3.86
C ALA A 233 -18.30 4.70 3.75
N LEU A 234 -18.94 4.06 2.76
CA LEU A 234 -20.40 4.07 2.58
C LEU A 234 -21.14 3.43 3.76
N LEU A 235 -20.66 2.27 4.22
CA LEU A 235 -21.24 1.52 5.33
C LEU A 235 -20.89 2.11 6.70
N ARG A 236 -20.06 3.16 6.74
CA ARG A 236 -19.58 3.84 7.96
C ARG A 236 -19.00 2.86 8.97
N LEU A 237 -18.22 1.88 8.48
CA LEU A 237 -17.57 0.85 9.29
C LEU A 237 -16.57 1.43 10.28
#